data_AF-A0A5I9CBA6-F1
#
_entry.id   AF-A0A5I9CBA6-F1
#
_cell.length_a   1.000
_cell.length_b   1.000
_cell.length_c   1.000
_cell.angle_alpha   90.00
_cell.angle_beta   90.00
_cell.angle_gamma   90.00
#
_symmetry.space_group_name_H-M   'P 1'
#
loop_
_entity.id
_entity.type
_entity.pdbx_description
1 polymer ?
#
loop_
_entity_poly.entity_id
_entity_poly.type
_entity_poly.pdbx_seq_one_letter_code
_entity_poly.pdbx_strand_id
1 'polypeptide(L)' 'MIDLNRSYEKESIARAMCAGCNKQLAPDEIYVCAECVNEWLVYRDQNGDMTEEDDERCIK' A
#
# COMPACT_ATOMS: atom_id res chain seq x y z
N MET A 1 4.36 4.25 41.15
CA MET A 1 3.75 3.05 40.54
C MET A 1 3.60 3.32 39.06
N ILE A 2 4.26 2.54 38.21
CA ILE A 2 4.10 2.64 36.75
C ILE A 2 2.78 1.93 36.45
N ASP A 3 1.81 2.70 35.98
CA ASP A 3 0.50 2.19 35.63
C ASP A 3 0.62 1.35 34.35
N LEU A 4 0.66 0.03 34.50
CA LEU A 4 0.92 -0.93 33.43
C LEU A 4 -0.13 -0.84 32.31
N ASN A 5 -1.35 -0.44 32.65
CA ASN A 5 -2.43 -0.19 31.69
C ASN A 5 -2.10 1.01 30.79
N ARG A 6 -1.54 2.08 31.35
CA ARG A 6 -1.17 3.29 30.60
C ARG A 6 0.02 3.05 29.66
N SER A 7 0.91 2.11 29.97
CA SER A 7 1.97 1.67 29.04
C SER A 7 1.41 0.80 27.93
N TYR A 8 0.53 -0.15 28.25
CA TYR A 8 -0.11 -1.03 27.26
C TYR A 8 -0.88 -0.24 26.20
N GLU A 9 -1.69 0.74 26.61
CA GLU A 9 -2.45 1.59 25.67
C GLU A 9 -1.55 2.44 24.76
N LYS A 10 -0.40 2.90 25.27
CA LYS A 10 0.57 3.65 24.46
C LYS A 10 1.30 2.76 23.45
N GLU A 11 1.53 1.51 23.80
CA GLU A 11 2.19 0.53 22.94
C GLU A 11 1.22 -0.13 21.95
N SER A 12 -0.08 -0.17 22.26
CA SER A 12 -1.11 -0.83 21.45
C SER A 12 -1.66 0.01 20.29
N ILE A 13 -1.09 1.19 20.02
CA ILE A 13 -1.39 1.94 18.79
C ILE A 13 -0.70 1.21 17.64
N ALA A 14 -1.32 0.12 17.18
CA ALA A 14 -0.92 -0.58 15.98
C ALA A 14 -1.00 0.41 14.82
N ARG A 15 0.14 0.90 14.35
CA ARG A 15 0.17 1.75 13.15
C ARG A 15 -0.31 0.92 11.96
N ALA A 16 -1.01 1.56 11.04
CA ALA A 16 -1.52 0.91 9.84
C ALA A 16 -0.36 0.23 9.07
N MET A 17 -0.66 -0.91 8.45
CA MET A 17 0.31 -1.74 7.73
C MET A 17 0.02 -1.67 6.24
N CYS A 18 1.07 -1.61 5.42
CA CYS A 18 0.96 -1.54 3.97
C CYS A 18 0.35 -2.83 3.42
N ALA A 19 -0.71 -2.71 2.62
CA ALA A 19 -1.36 -3.87 1.98
C ALA A 19 -0.48 -4.60 0.96
N GLY A 20 0.55 -3.95 0.40
CA GLY A 20 1.46 -4.56 -0.59
C GLY A 20 2.64 -5.33 0.02
N CYS A 21 3.29 -4.75 1.03
CA CYS A 21 4.55 -5.29 1.56
C CYS A 21 4.56 -5.52 3.09
N ASN A 22 3.43 -5.32 3.78
CA ASN A 22 3.30 -5.48 5.24
C ASN A 22 4.31 -4.66 6.06
N LYS A 23 4.85 -3.57 5.52
CA LYS A 23 5.65 -2.61 6.31
C LYS A 23 4.74 -1.62 7.03
N GLN A 24 5.24 -1.06 8.13
CA GLN A 24 4.52 -0.03 8.87
C GLN A 24 4.38 1.24 8.02
N LEU A 25 3.17 1.77 7.90
CA LEU A 25 2.86 2.96 7.11
C LEU A 25 3.31 4.23 7.83
N ALA A 26 3.71 5.23 7.06
CA ALA A 26 3.95 6.58 7.56
C ALA A 26 2.63 7.25 8.01
N PRO A 27 2.67 8.30 8.85
CA PRO A 27 1.45 8.94 9.37
C PRO A 27 0.51 9.51 8.30
N ASP A 28 1.04 9.82 7.13
CA ASP A 28 0.36 10.34 5.95
C ASP A 28 -0.11 9.24 4.98
N GLU A 29 0.28 7.98 5.21
CA GLU A 29 -0.09 6.84 4.37
C GLU A 29 -1.24 6.04 5.02
N ILE A 30 -2.31 5.79 4.25
CA ILE A 30 -3.56 5.20 4.80
C ILE A 30 -3.72 3.72 4.47
N TYR A 31 -3.22 3.27 3.31
CA TYR A 31 -3.49 1.91 2.80
C TYR A 31 -2.23 1.20 2.29
N VAL A 32 -1.41 1.90 1.52
CA VAL A 32 -0.23 1.35 0.85
C VAL A 32 0.88 2.40 0.91
N CYS A 33 2.13 1.94 0.98
CA CYS A 33 3.27 2.84 1.00
C CYS A 33 3.59 3.40 -0.41
N ALA A 34 4.31 4.51 -0.48
CA ALA A 34 4.69 5.15 -1.74
C ALA A 34 5.37 4.21 -2.76
N GLU A 35 6.23 3.29 -2.30
CA GLU A 35 6.89 2.29 -3.17
C GLU A 35 5.87 1.38 -3.89
N CYS A 36 4.99 0.73 -3.14
CA CYS A 36 3.97 -0.16 -3.71
C CYS A 36 2.93 0.61 -4.53
N VAL A 37 2.58 1.85 -4.16
CA VAL A 37 1.71 2.70 -5.00
C VAL A 37 2.36 2.96 -6.36
N ASN A 38 3.65 3.30 -6.40
CA ASN A 38 4.36 3.54 -7.65
C ASN A 38 4.41 2.28 -8.52
N GLU A 39 4.68 1.11 -7.94
CA GLU A 39 4.63 -0.16 -8.67
C GLU A 39 3.25 -0.40 -9.28
N TRP A 40 2.18 -0.18 -8.53
CA TRP A 40 0.83 -0.39 -9.03
C TRP A 40 0.46 0.62 -10.11
N LEU A 41 0.90 1.87 -10.01
CA LEU A 41 0.65 2.88 -11.03
C LEU A 41 1.39 2.59 -12.35
N VAL A 42 2.54 1.91 -12.30
CA VAL A 42 3.30 1.54 -13.51
C VAL A 42 2.68 0.34 -14.23
N TYR A 43 2.17 -0.64 -13.50
CA TYR A 43 1.72 -1.93 -14.08
C TYR A 43 0.20 -2.15 -14.07
N ARG A 44 -0.56 -1.33 -13.35
CA ARG A 44 -2.01 -1.45 -13.19
C ARG A 44 -2.65 -0.10 -13.48
N ASP A 45 -2.62 0.32 -14.73
CA ASP A 45 -3.59 1.31 -15.14
C ASP A 45 -5.00 0.68 -15.07
N GLN A 46 -6.04 1.49 -14.84
CA GLN A 46 -7.42 0.99 -14.74
C GLN A 46 -8.01 0.54 -16.09
N ASN A 47 -7.31 0.83 -17.18
CA ASN A 47 -7.68 0.54 -18.57
C ASN A 47 -7.03 -0.74 -19.12
N GLY A 48 -6.05 -1.35 -18.44
CA GLY A 48 -5.37 -2.56 -18.89
C GLY A 48 -3.86 -2.52 -18.65
N ASP A 49 -3.23 -3.68 -18.61
CA ASP A 49 -1.77 -3.78 -18.51
C ASP A 49 -1.13 -3.06 -19.71
N MET A 50 -0.29 -2.05 -19.47
CA MET A 50 0.45 -1.32 -20.52
C MET A 50 1.64 -2.15 -21.07
N THR A 51 1.54 -3.48 -21.00
CA THR A 51 2.46 -4.35 -21.72
C THR A 51 2.14 -4.21 -23.21
N GLU A 52 3.18 -4.08 -24.03
CA GLU A 52 3.12 -3.91 -25.50
C GLU A 52 2.49 -5.12 -26.25
N GLU A 53 1.61 -5.89 -25.59
CA GLU A 53 0.87 -7.01 -26.19
C GLU A 53 -0.50 -6.58 -26.75
N ASP A 54 -0.82 -5.28 -26.70
CA ASP A 54 -2.12 -4.74 -27.14
C ASP A 54 -2.18 -4.15 -28.56
N ASP A 55 -1.07 -4.21 -29.32
CA ASP A 55 -1.06 -3.76 -30.72
C ASP A 55 -1.86 -4.69 -31.68
N GLU A 56 -2.26 -5.89 -31.24
CA GLU A 56 -3.03 -6.83 -32.06
C GLU A 56 -4.55 -6.84 -31.80
N ARG A 57 -5.05 -6.15 -30.76
CA ARG A 57 -6.49 -6.17 -30.42
C ARG A 57 -7.31 -5.01 -31.01
N CYS A 58 -6.69 -4.12 -31.78
CA CYS A 58 -7.37 -3.04 -32.50
C CYS A 58 -7.33 -3.16 -34.04
N ILE A 59 -7.35 -4.35 -34.63
CA ILE A 59 -7.78 -4.54 -36.03
C ILE A 59 -8.55 -5.86 -36.20
N LYS A 60 -9.84 -5.86 -35.87
CA LYS A 60 -10.95 -6.39 -36.70
C LYS A 60 -12.31 -6.28 -35.99
#